data_AF-A0A2D9Y4C9-F1
#
_entry.id   AF-A0A2D9Y4C9-F1
#
_cell.length_a   1.000
_cell.length_b   1.000
_cell.length_c   1.000
_cell.angle_alpha   90.00
_cell.angle_beta   90.00
_cell.angle_gamma   90.00
#
_symmetry.space_group_name_H-M   'P 1'
#
loop_
_entity.id
_entity.type
_entity.pdbx_description
1 polymer ?
#
loop_
_entity_poly.entity_id
_entity_poly.type
_entity_poly.pdbx_seq_one_letter_code
_entity_poly.pdbx_strand_id
1 'polypeptide(L)'
;MGITALVVIGVIGMARHKKKIKIDLSRFDSPDQKGSGKCMDRELLKKLHQLAKVTRLPIFEMINSGARSSYWNTKVGGVSNSSHKIPICKAVDIKAPTTAIRNKIVWAAKQVGFKRIGVGKTFVHLDTDETKKQYVAWGYPSGTTPPINPFV
;
A
#
# COMPACT_ATOMS: atom_id res chain seq x y z
N MET A 1 -39.70 26.46 -47.12
CA MET A 1 -39.99 26.19 -45.69
C MET A 1 -39.17 24.97 -45.30
N GLY A 2 -38.07 25.19 -44.58
CA GLY A 2 -37.05 24.18 -44.32
C GLY A 2 -37.42 23.24 -43.18
N ILE A 3 -37.12 21.95 -43.35
CA ILE A 3 -37.21 20.95 -42.29
C ILE A 3 -35.79 20.75 -41.75
N THR A 4 -35.52 21.32 -40.57
CA THR A 4 -34.33 21.03 -39.78
C THR A 4 -34.45 19.64 -39.16
N ALA A 5 -33.67 18.68 -39.63
CA ALA A 5 -33.51 17.39 -38.98
C ALA A 5 -32.53 17.52 -37.80
N LEU A 6 -33.05 17.39 -36.58
CA LEU A 6 -32.25 17.28 -35.36
C LEU A 6 -31.62 15.89 -35.31
N VAL A 7 -30.30 15.81 -35.51
CA VAL A 7 -29.52 14.59 -35.27
C VAL A 7 -29.14 14.55 -33.79
N VAL A 8 -29.84 13.73 -33.02
CA VAL A 8 -29.48 13.44 -31.62
C VAL A 8 -28.41 12.34 -31.64
N ILE A 9 -27.13 12.73 -31.55
CA ILE A 9 -26.03 11.78 -31.35
C ILE A 9 -26.01 11.40 -29.86
N GLY A 10 -26.65 10.28 -29.52
CA GLY A 10 -26.57 9.68 -28.19
C GLY A 10 -25.18 9.10 -27.94
N VAL A 11 -24.38 9.78 -27.11
CA VAL A 11 -23.09 9.25 -26.64
C VAL A 11 -23.38 8.20 -25.55
N ILE A 12 -23.44 6.92 -25.93
CA ILE A 12 -23.55 5.82 -24.96
C ILE A 12 -22.19 5.66 -24.28
N GLY A 13 -22.01 6.34 -23.13
CA GLY A 13 -20.89 6.11 -22.24
C GLY A 13 -20.96 4.71 -21.63
N MET A 14 -20.18 3.76 -22.14
CA MET A 14 -20.03 2.45 -21.50
C MET A 14 -19.29 2.63 -20.16
N ALA A 15 -20.05 2.72 -19.07
CA ALA A 15 -19.50 2.68 -17.72
C ALA A 15 -18.85 1.31 -17.49
N ARG A 16 -17.51 1.25 -17.62
CA ARG A 16 -16.72 0.06 -17.28
C ARG A 16 -17.00 -0.34 -15.83
N HIS A 17 -17.74 -1.43 -15.64
CA HIS A 17 -17.89 -2.07 -14.34
C HIS A 17 -16.50 -2.44 -13.79
N LYS A 18 -16.01 -1.68 -12.81
CA LYS A 18 -14.78 -2.03 -12.09
C LYS A 18 -15.05 -3.30 -11.31
N LYS A 19 -14.51 -4.44 -11.75
CA LYS A 19 -14.53 -5.70 -11.03
C LYS A 19 -14.06 -5.46 -9.59
N LYS A 20 -14.95 -5.70 -8.62
CA LYS A 20 -14.66 -5.53 -7.19
C LYS A 20 -13.60 -6.55 -6.79
N ILE A 21 -12.40 -6.07 -6.46
CA ILE A 21 -11.27 -6.93 -6.06
C ILE A 21 -11.62 -7.55 -4.72
N LYS A 22 -11.68 -8.89 -4.65
CA LYS A 22 -11.84 -9.62 -3.40
C LYS A 22 -10.46 -9.75 -2.75
N ILE A 23 -10.18 -8.90 -1.76
CA ILE A 23 -8.97 -8.96 -0.93
C ILE A 23 -9.34 -9.65 0.38
N ASP A 24 -8.58 -10.66 0.78
CA ASP A 24 -8.70 -11.26 2.11
C ASP A 24 -8.09 -10.32 3.16
N LEU A 25 -8.95 -9.61 3.89
CA LEU A 25 -8.51 -8.63 4.87
C LEU A 25 -7.91 -9.25 6.14
N SER A 26 -8.13 -10.55 6.39
CA SER A 26 -7.54 -11.22 7.55
C SER A 26 -6.01 -11.29 7.48
N ARG A 27 -5.44 -11.19 6.27
CA ARG A 27 -3.99 -11.07 6.03
C ARG A 27 -3.36 -9.81 6.62
N PHE A 28 -4.18 -8.83 6.98
CA PHE A 28 -3.74 -7.57 7.57
C PHE A 28 -4.08 -7.46 9.05
N ASP A 29 -4.64 -8.50 9.67
CA ASP A 29 -4.97 -8.45 11.08
C ASP A 29 -3.71 -8.21 11.93
N SER A 30 -3.84 -7.35 12.94
CA SER A 30 -2.91 -7.31 14.06
C SER A 30 -2.90 -8.69 14.72
N PRO A 31 -1.73 -9.26 15.03
CA PRO A 31 -1.64 -10.62 15.60
C PRO A 31 -2.42 -10.83 16.90
N ASP A 32 -2.67 -9.76 17.64
CA ASP A 32 -3.42 -9.75 18.90
C ASP A 32 -4.90 -9.33 18.74
N GLN A 33 -5.37 -9.02 17.53
CA GLN A 33 -6.73 -8.52 17.30
C GLN A 33 -7.30 -9.02 15.96
N LYS A 34 -7.97 -10.17 15.99
CA LYS A 34 -8.66 -10.75 14.82
C LYS A 34 -9.70 -9.79 14.23
N GLY A 35 -9.77 -9.72 12.91
CA GLY A 35 -10.67 -8.84 12.15
C GLY A 35 -10.24 -7.37 12.12
N SER A 36 -9.12 -7.01 12.72
CA SER A 36 -8.60 -5.63 12.70
C SER A 36 -8.21 -5.17 11.30
N GLY A 37 -7.87 -6.05 10.36
CA GLY A 37 -7.57 -5.72 8.96
C GLY A 37 -8.71 -5.02 8.22
N LYS A 38 -9.92 -4.94 8.81
CA LYS A 38 -11.00 -4.06 8.33
C LYS A 38 -10.65 -2.57 8.35
N CYS A 39 -9.66 -2.15 9.14
CA CYS A 39 -9.20 -0.76 9.19
C CYS A 39 -8.33 -0.34 8.01
N MET A 40 -7.89 -1.27 7.15
CA MET A 40 -6.95 -0.96 6.08
C MET A 40 -7.48 0.11 5.13
N ASP A 41 -6.66 1.15 4.93
CA ASP A 41 -7.02 2.28 4.08
C ASP A 41 -7.29 1.85 2.62
N ARG A 42 -8.31 2.44 1.99
CA ARG A 42 -8.75 2.07 0.64
C ARG A 42 -7.71 2.42 -0.44
N GLU A 43 -7.04 3.56 -0.31
CA GLU A 43 -6.01 3.96 -1.27
C GLU A 43 -4.75 3.11 -1.10
N LEU A 44 -4.39 2.75 0.13
CA LEU A 44 -3.36 1.75 0.39
C LEU A 44 -3.66 0.41 -0.30
N LEU A 45 -4.85 -0.17 -0.09
CA LEU A 45 -5.24 -1.44 -0.72
C LEU A 45 -5.22 -1.37 -2.26
N LYS A 46 -5.66 -0.25 -2.83
CA LYS A 46 -5.62 0.00 -4.28
C LYS A 46 -4.19 0.07 -4.80
N LYS A 47 -3.27 0.73 -4.11
CA LYS A 47 -1.85 0.78 -4.49
C LYS A 47 -1.17 -0.58 -4.33
N LEU A 48 -1.47 -1.34 -3.29
CA LEU A 48 -0.96 -2.71 -3.12
C LEU A 48 -1.43 -3.65 -4.23
N HIS A 49 -2.66 -3.49 -4.69
CA HIS A 49 -3.16 -4.23 -5.85
C HIS A 49 -2.41 -3.87 -7.14
N GLN A 50 -2.11 -2.59 -7.37
CA GLN A 50 -1.28 -2.18 -8.50
C GLN A 50 0.16 -2.67 -8.36
N LEU A 51 0.71 -2.65 -7.16
CA LEU A 51 2.03 -3.19 -6.86
C LEU A 51 2.13 -4.68 -7.21
N ALA A 52 1.12 -5.48 -6.85
CA ALA A 52 1.04 -6.89 -7.25
C ALA A 52 1.03 -7.06 -8.77
N LYS A 53 0.27 -6.24 -9.50
CA LYS A 53 0.20 -6.28 -10.97
C LYS A 53 1.53 -5.94 -11.65
N VAL A 54 2.20 -4.88 -11.20
CA VAL A 54 3.46 -4.40 -11.78
C VAL A 54 4.60 -5.36 -11.45
N THR A 55 4.68 -5.83 -10.21
CA THR A 55 5.77 -6.73 -9.79
C THR A 55 5.57 -8.18 -10.22
N ARG A 56 4.33 -8.61 -10.48
CA ARG A 56 3.96 -10.03 -10.62
C ARG A 56 4.35 -10.88 -9.42
N LEU A 57 4.46 -10.27 -8.23
CA LEU A 57 4.71 -10.95 -6.96
C LEU A 57 3.39 -11.18 -6.21
N PRO A 58 3.30 -12.22 -5.37
CA PRO A 58 2.13 -12.48 -4.53
C PRO A 58 2.12 -11.53 -3.32
N ILE A 59 2.02 -10.21 -3.54
CA ILE A 59 2.15 -9.16 -2.51
C ILE A 59 1.27 -9.41 -1.29
N PHE A 60 0.03 -9.88 -1.49
CA PHE A 60 -0.93 -10.14 -0.41
C PHE A 60 -0.56 -11.35 0.45
N GLU A 61 0.14 -12.34 -0.09
CA GLU A 61 0.67 -13.48 0.66
C GLU A 61 1.97 -13.13 1.39
N MET A 62 2.63 -12.06 0.94
CA MET A 62 3.89 -11.55 1.49
C MET A 62 3.67 -10.50 2.59
N ILE A 63 2.43 -10.20 2.99
CA ILE A 63 2.16 -9.27 4.10
C ILE A 63 2.66 -9.90 5.41
N ASN A 64 3.67 -9.27 6.01
CA ASN A 64 4.17 -9.64 7.34
C ASN A 64 3.44 -8.86 8.45
N SER A 65 3.03 -7.63 8.17
CA SER A 65 2.32 -6.78 9.14
C SER A 65 1.39 -5.80 8.43
N GLY A 66 0.13 -5.72 8.89
CA GLY A 66 -0.87 -4.75 8.46
C GLY A 66 -1.30 -3.86 9.63
N ALA A 67 -2.55 -4.01 10.08
CA ALA A 67 -3.07 -3.34 11.26
C ALA A 67 -2.22 -3.63 12.50
N ARG A 68 -2.15 -2.65 13.40
CA ARG A 68 -1.59 -2.84 14.74
C ARG A 68 -2.51 -2.24 15.79
N SER A 69 -2.82 -3.03 16.81
CA SER A 69 -3.33 -2.51 18.08
C SER A 69 -2.28 -1.61 18.73
N SER A 70 -2.67 -0.81 19.72
CA SER A 70 -1.70 -0.03 20.49
C SER A 70 -0.69 -0.93 21.20
N TYR A 71 -1.14 -2.04 21.77
CA TYR A 71 -0.29 -3.02 22.45
C TYR A 71 0.73 -3.64 21.48
N TRP A 72 0.27 -4.18 20.35
CA TRP A 72 1.15 -4.85 19.39
C TRP A 72 2.14 -3.87 18.77
N ASN A 73 1.72 -2.63 18.47
CA ASN A 73 2.63 -1.60 17.97
C ASN A 73 3.79 -1.35 18.94
N THR A 74 3.51 -1.20 20.24
CA THR A 74 4.55 -1.04 21.26
C THR A 74 5.41 -2.29 21.38
N LYS A 75 4.80 -3.49 21.40
CA LYS A 75 5.50 -4.78 21.50
C LYS A 75 6.55 -4.98 20.41
N VAL A 76 6.28 -4.52 19.19
CA VAL A 76 7.22 -4.62 18.06
C VAL A 76 8.13 -3.39 17.91
N GLY A 77 8.17 -2.50 18.91
CA GLY A 77 9.01 -1.29 18.89
C GLY A 77 8.54 -0.21 17.91
N GLY A 78 7.26 -0.21 17.54
CA GLY A 78 6.68 0.80 16.66
C GLY A 78 6.59 2.18 17.35
N VAL A 79 6.81 3.24 16.57
CA VAL A 79 6.68 4.62 17.05
C VAL A 79 5.23 4.96 17.45
N SER A 80 5.06 5.93 18.34
CA SER A 80 3.76 6.32 18.90
C SER A 80 2.76 6.76 17.83
N ASN A 81 3.23 7.47 16.80
CA ASN A 81 2.47 7.94 15.65
C ASN A 81 2.55 6.99 14.43
N SER A 82 2.76 5.68 14.65
CA SER A 82 2.86 4.67 13.58
C SER A 82 1.62 4.63 12.68
N SER A 83 1.84 4.56 11.35
CA SER A 83 0.76 4.51 10.37
C SER A 83 0.09 3.12 10.27
N HIS A 84 0.63 2.11 10.94
CA HIS A 84 -0.03 0.81 11.08
C HIS A 84 -1.21 0.84 12.06
N LYS A 85 -1.27 1.85 12.94
CA LYS A 85 -2.21 1.85 14.05
C LYS A 85 -3.67 1.99 13.59
N ILE A 86 -4.53 1.21 14.24
CA ILE A 86 -5.98 1.39 14.22
C ILE A 86 -6.30 2.82 14.70
N PRO A 87 -7.26 3.55 14.08
CA PRO A 87 -8.36 3.02 13.26
C PRO A 87 -8.26 3.09 11.73
N ILE A 88 -7.22 3.71 11.14
CA ILE A 88 -7.18 3.96 9.67
C ILE A 88 -6.05 3.20 8.95
N CYS A 89 -5.11 2.55 9.65
CA CYS A 89 -4.16 1.55 9.12
C CYS A 89 -3.65 1.84 7.69
N LYS A 90 -2.79 2.84 7.58
CA LYS A 90 -2.25 3.38 6.32
C LYS A 90 -0.88 2.80 5.95
N ALA A 91 -0.43 1.74 6.62
CA ALA A 91 0.86 1.10 6.35
C ALA A 91 0.80 -0.43 6.28
N VAL A 92 1.75 -1.00 5.55
CA VAL A 92 2.06 -2.43 5.55
C VAL A 92 3.56 -2.68 5.54
N ASP A 93 3.97 -3.80 6.13
CA ASP A 93 5.30 -4.36 5.96
C ASP A 93 5.19 -5.61 5.09
N ILE A 94 5.89 -5.60 3.95
CA ILE A 94 5.90 -6.68 2.96
C ILE A 94 7.21 -7.45 3.10
N LYS A 95 7.14 -8.77 3.27
CA LYS A 95 8.29 -9.68 3.28
C LYS A 95 9.11 -9.53 2.00
N ALA A 96 10.42 -9.45 2.13
CA ALA A 96 11.35 -9.39 1.01
C ALA A 96 12.52 -10.36 1.26
N PRO A 97 12.41 -11.64 0.87
CA PRO A 97 13.36 -12.67 1.25
C PRO A 97 14.72 -12.56 0.55
N THR A 98 14.82 -11.80 -0.52
CA THR A 98 16.07 -11.55 -1.24
C THR A 98 16.24 -10.07 -1.59
N THR A 99 17.48 -9.63 -1.77
CA THR A 99 17.80 -8.27 -2.24
C THR A 99 17.11 -7.96 -3.58
N ALA A 100 17.05 -8.93 -4.50
CA ALA A 100 16.38 -8.76 -5.79
C ALA A 100 14.88 -8.49 -5.62
N ILE A 101 14.19 -9.27 -4.77
CA ILE A 101 12.77 -9.06 -4.49
C ILE A 101 12.54 -7.72 -3.78
N ARG A 102 13.37 -7.39 -2.79
CA ARG A 102 13.31 -6.11 -2.08
C ARG A 102 13.41 -4.92 -3.04
N ASN A 103 14.48 -4.89 -3.85
CA ASN A 103 14.72 -3.78 -4.76
C ASN A 103 13.61 -3.68 -5.83
N LYS A 104 13.08 -4.83 -6.29
CA LYS A 104 11.92 -4.87 -7.20
C LYS A 104 10.66 -4.26 -6.56
N ILE A 105 10.37 -4.58 -5.30
CA ILE A 105 9.25 -3.99 -4.56
C ILE A 105 9.45 -2.48 -4.40
N VAL A 106 10.65 -2.03 -4.01
CA VAL A 106 10.95 -0.60 -3.78
C VAL A 106 10.73 0.25 -5.04
N TRP A 107 11.29 -0.18 -6.18
CA TRP A 107 11.12 0.55 -7.44
C TRP A 107 9.66 0.55 -7.91
N ALA A 108 9.01 -0.61 -7.88
CA ALA A 108 7.60 -0.71 -8.27
C ALA A 108 6.68 0.09 -7.33
N ALA A 109 7.01 0.18 -6.03
CA ALA A 109 6.27 0.98 -5.08
C ALA A 109 6.30 2.47 -5.45
N LYS A 110 7.46 3.02 -5.82
CA LYS A 110 7.55 4.38 -6.37
C LYS A 110 6.69 4.52 -7.63
N GLN A 111 6.79 3.57 -8.57
CA GLN A 111 6.04 3.62 -9.83
C GLN A 111 4.51 3.64 -9.62
N VAL A 112 3.99 2.91 -8.64
CA VAL A 112 2.56 2.91 -8.31
C VAL A 112 2.14 4.03 -7.35
N GLY A 113 3.07 4.96 -7.04
CA GLY A 113 2.79 6.20 -6.33
C GLY A 113 2.89 6.12 -4.80
N PHE A 114 3.62 5.15 -4.23
CA PHE A 114 4.04 5.25 -2.83
C PHE A 114 5.11 6.34 -2.69
N LYS A 115 4.95 7.19 -1.68
CA LYS A 115 5.84 8.32 -1.39
C LYS A 115 6.64 8.13 -0.10
N ARG A 116 6.36 7.08 0.65
CA ARG A 116 6.96 6.78 1.96
C ARG A 116 7.33 5.31 1.99
N ILE A 117 8.64 5.04 1.93
CA ILE A 117 9.17 3.70 1.72
C ILE A 117 10.28 3.43 2.73
N GLY A 118 10.02 2.57 3.72
CA GLY A 118 11.06 2.04 4.60
C GLY A 118 11.69 0.78 4.00
N VAL A 119 13.01 0.68 3.98
CA VAL A 119 13.74 -0.41 3.33
C VAL A 119 14.52 -1.19 4.38
N GLY A 120 13.93 -2.29 4.86
CA GLY A 120 14.58 -3.23 5.76
C GLY A 120 15.44 -4.25 5.02
N LYS A 121 16.26 -5.01 5.75
CA LYS A 121 17.05 -6.11 5.17
C LYS A 121 16.14 -7.19 4.57
N THR A 122 15.05 -7.52 5.25
CA THR A 122 14.15 -8.65 4.96
C THR A 122 12.70 -8.24 4.68
N PHE A 123 12.41 -6.93 4.64
CA PHE A 123 11.07 -6.41 4.39
C PHE A 123 11.10 -5.01 3.78
N VAL A 124 9.97 -4.59 3.20
CA VAL A 124 9.73 -3.23 2.72
C VAL A 124 8.49 -2.69 3.42
N HIS A 125 8.65 -1.58 4.13
CA HIS A 125 7.56 -0.81 4.70
C HIS A 125 7.00 0.16 3.67
N LEU A 126 5.69 0.13 3.45
CA LEU A 126 4.99 1.06 2.57
C LEU A 126 3.85 1.72 3.33
N ASP A 127 3.79 3.04 3.27
CA ASP A 127 2.67 3.78 3.83
C ASP A 127 2.13 4.88 2.91
N THR A 128 0.86 5.24 3.12
CA THR A 128 0.12 6.28 2.38
C THR A 128 -0.26 7.45 3.29
N ASP A 129 0.47 7.65 4.38
CA ASP A 129 0.12 8.66 5.38
C ASP A 129 0.52 10.05 4.90
N GLU A 130 -0.45 10.79 4.38
CA GLU A 130 -0.28 12.15 3.85
C GLU A 130 0.04 13.19 4.93
N THR A 131 -0.19 12.87 6.21
CA THR A 131 0.13 13.77 7.34
C THR A 131 1.61 13.79 7.68
N LYS A 132 2.41 12.90 7.09
CA LYS A 132 3.84 12.75 7.33
C LYS A 132 4.67 13.28 6.15
N LYS A 133 5.99 13.38 6.33
CA LYS A 133 6.92 13.77 5.25
C LYS A 133 6.74 12.86 4.02
N GLN A 134 6.63 13.46 2.83
CA GLN A 134 6.44 12.75 1.56
C GLN A 134 7.76 12.66 0.77
N TYR A 135 7.83 11.72 -0.17
CA TYR A 135 9.00 11.45 -1.02
C TYR A 135 10.25 11.11 -0.21
N VAL A 136 10.08 10.25 0.78
CA VAL A 136 11.15 9.83 1.70
C VAL A 136 11.35 8.33 1.65
N ALA A 137 12.63 7.92 1.72
CA ALA A 137 13.03 6.56 2.00
C ALA A 137 13.98 6.51 3.19
N TRP A 138 13.86 5.48 4.04
CA TRP A 138 14.69 5.30 5.23
C TRP A 138 15.05 3.83 5.42
N GLY A 139 16.19 3.55 6.06
CA GLY A 139 16.62 2.20 6.42
C GLY A 139 16.09 1.75 7.77
N TYR A 140 16.39 0.50 8.13
CA TYR A 140 16.14 -0.06 9.46
C TYR A 140 17.45 -0.53 10.14
N PRO A 141 17.69 -0.21 11.43
CA PRO A 141 16.82 0.57 12.34
C PRO A 141 16.52 1.99 11.86
N SER A 142 15.42 2.59 12.35
CA SER A 142 14.93 3.88 11.86
C SER A 142 16.01 4.96 11.96
N GLY A 143 16.13 5.80 10.93
CA GLY A 143 17.15 6.85 10.84
C GLY A 143 18.44 6.41 10.11
N THR A 144 18.57 5.13 9.76
CA THR A 144 19.69 4.65 8.92
C THR A 144 19.45 4.96 7.43
N THR A 145 20.53 4.98 6.66
CA THR A 145 20.46 5.08 5.20
C THR A 145 19.80 3.83 4.62
N PRO A 146 18.78 3.95 3.75
CA PRO A 146 18.18 2.78 3.12
C PRO A 146 19.18 2.11 2.17
N PRO A 147 19.18 0.76 2.05
CA PRO A 147 19.97 0.05 1.05
C PRO A 147 19.72 0.48 -0.39
N ILE A 148 18.55 1.08 -0.66
CA ILE A 148 18.17 1.67 -1.94
C ILE A 148 17.17 2.79 -1.68
N ASN A 149 17.38 3.94 -2.33
CA ASN A 149 16.47 5.07 -2.25
C ASN A 149 15.93 5.36 -3.66
N PRO A 150 14.62 5.16 -3.91
CA PRO A 150 14.07 5.38 -5.24
C PRO A 150 13.82 6.87 -5.55
N PHE A 151 13.99 7.78 -4.59
CA PHE A 151 13.69 9.22 -4.74
C PHE A 151 14.92 10.08 -5.05
N VAL A 152 16.09 9.47 -5.22
CA VAL A 152 17.36 10.12 -5.59
C VAL A 152 17.99 9.44 -6.79
#